data_AF-A0A956GXW4-F1
#
_entry.id   AF-A0A956GXW4-F1
#
_cell.length_a   1.000
_cell.length_b   1.000
_cell.length_c   1.000
_cell.angle_alpha   90.00
_cell.angle_beta   90.00
_cell.angle_gamma   90.00
#
_symmetry.space_group_name_H-M   'P 1'
#
loop_
_entity.id
_entity.type
_entity.pdbx_description
1 polymer ?
#
loop_
_entity_poly.entity_id
_entity_poly.type
_entity_poly.pdbx_seq_one_letter_code
_entity_poly.pdbx_strand_id
1 'polypeptide(L)'
;MGGPKHVFRWDLDKTYLRTEFDSFRDLVKSAIETAADKQAYPGATSLLRALGASDEHRICIVSGSPSQMRSVLAAKLALDGVRYDEFVLKNNLRNIARGRFRALRAQIPYKLPALLESRAGSPPAPHETLFGDDAEADAIIYCLYADLLTGRVPIGDLERILGAARAYPDEIARTLDAARRAAKGPVVGRIVIHLDRRSPTMPFRRYGSRLVPVFNYFQAALVLYADGVLSARQVLFVALEMIDSRQFDLSTLATSMQDLVRRGRLDREIALRLAEEAGEAAASGALAERDDLPPFETISTRFRERLRQLGAAGPLGWTNEDEALDYVALVDEEHHGRKVRRRGR
;
A
#
# COMPACT_ATOMS: atom_id res chain seq x y z
N MET A 1 29.44 -1.65 1.97
CA MET A 1 28.22 -1.49 1.14
C MET A 1 27.20 -0.75 2.00
N GLY A 2 26.66 0.37 1.52
CA GLY A 2 25.66 1.16 2.25
C GLY A 2 24.33 0.41 2.36
N GLY A 3 23.56 0.66 3.42
CA GLY A 3 22.20 0.14 3.55
C GLY A 3 21.24 0.75 2.51
N PRO A 4 20.01 0.23 2.39
CA PRO A 4 19.01 0.77 1.45
C PRO A 4 18.65 2.21 1.81
N LYS A 5 18.41 3.05 0.80
CA LYS A 5 17.92 4.41 0.99
C LYS A 5 16.41 4.47 1.21
N HIS A 6 15.67 3.50 0.66
CA HIS A 6 14.21 3.42 0.83
C HIS A 6 13.75 1.97 0.98
N VAL A 7 12.92 1.68 1.98
CA VAL A 7 12.24 0.40 2.14
C VAL A 7 10.76 0.53 1.78
N PHE A 8 10.30 -0.28 0.83
CA PHE A 8 8.89 -0.39 0.48
C PHE A 8 8.31 -1.64 1.12
N ARG A 9 7.30 -1.47 1.98
CA ARG A 9 6.59 -2.61 2.58
C ARG A 9 5.23 -2.75 1.93
N TRP A 10 4.99 -3.91 1.35
CA TRP A 10 3.80 -4.17 0.56
C TRP A 10 2.98 -5.28 1.18
N ASP A 11 1.70 -5.01 1.41
CA ASP A 11 0.73 -6.09 1.48
C ASP A 11 0.51 -6.72 0.11
N LEU A 12 0.27 -8.02 0.08
CA LEU A 12 0.05 -8.75 -1.17
C LEU A 12 -1.44 -8.93 -1.49
N ASP A 13 -2.23 -9.28 -0.49
CA ASP A 13 -3.63 -9.67 -0.66
C ASP A 13 -4.50 -8.41 -0.76
N LYS A 14 -5.39 -8.31 -1.76
CA LYS A 14 -6.24 -7.13 -2.06
C LYS A 14 -5.51 -5.80 -2.28
N THR A 15 -4.19 -5.82 -2.20
CA THR A 15 -3.30 -4.72 -2.54
C THR A 15 -2.64 -5.03 -3.88
N TYR A 16 -1.78 -6.05 -3.98
CA TYR A 16 -1.19 -6.47 -5.26
C TYR A 16 -2.12 -7.41 -6.05
N LEU A 17 -2.69 -8.42 -5.38
CA LEU A 17 -3.54 -9.44 -6.00
C LEU A 17 -5.02 -9.17 -5.78
N ARG A 18 -5.79 -9.25 -6.87
CA ARG A 18 -7.25 -9.32 -6.84
C ARG A 18 -7.66 -10.65 -6.23
N THR A 19 -8.06 -10.62 -4.97
CA THR A 19 -8.37 -11.83 -4.21
C THR A 19 -9.67 -11.66 -3.44
N GLU A 20 -10.64 -12.54 -3.73
CA GLU A 20 -11.89 -12.60 -2.96
C GLU A 20 -11.70 -13.49 -1.71
N PHE A 21 -10.93 -13.01 -0.74
CA PHE A 21 -10.87 -13.69 0.56
C PHE A 21 -12.04 -13.23 1.44
N ASP A 22 -13.19 -13.90 1.29
CA ASP A 22 -14.36 -13.65 2.12
C ASP A 22 -14.58 -14.78 3.16
N SER A 23 -14.07 -15.99 2.90
CA SER A 23 -14.16 -17.13 3.79
C SER A 23 -12.91 -18.03 3.81
N PHE A 24 -12.85 -18.92 4.82
CA PHE A 24 -11.79 -19.95 4.93
C PHE A 24 -11.85 -20.98 3.79
N ARG A 25 -13.02 -21.15 3.14
CA ARG A 25 -13.17 -22.00 1.95
C ARG A 25 -12.49 -21.36 0.73
N ASP A 26 -12.63 -20.04 0.57
CA ASP A 26 -12.03 -19.31 -0.56
C ASP A 26 -10.50 -19.32 -0.48
N LEU A 27 -9.96 -19.30 0.74
CA LEU A 27 -8.53 -19.45 1.00
C LEU A 27 -7.98 -20.81 0.53
N VAL A 28 -8.73 -21.91 0.78
CA VAL A 28 -8.34 -23.25 0.31
C VAL A 28 -8.49 -23.38 -1.20
N LYS A 29 -9.57 -22.82 -1.77
CA LYS A 29 -9.77 -22.78 -3.23
C LYS A 29 -8.65 -22.02 -3.93
N SER A 30 -8.26 -20.87 -3.39
CA SER A 30 -7.19 -20.04 -3.96
C SER A 30 -5.79 -20.66 -3.82
N ALA A 31 -5.61 -21.60 -2.89
CA ALA A 31 -4.38 -22.38 -2.79
C ALA A 31 -4.24 -23.42 -3.92
N ILE A 32 -5.34 -23.77 -4.60
CA ILE A 32 -5.36 -24.70 -5.75
C ILE A 32 -5.24 -23.95 -7.09
N GLU A 33 -5.54 -22.64 -7.11
CA GLU A 33 -5.33 -21.79 -8.28
C GLU A 33 -3.85 -21.76 -8.70
N THR A 34 -3.62 -21.77 -10.01
CA THR A 34 -2.25 -21.66 -10.54
C THR A 34 -1.75 -20.22 -10.43
N ALA A 35 -0.44 -20.02 -10.57
CA ALA A 35 0.13 -18.68 -10.61
C ALA A 35 -0.46 -17.82 -11.73
N ALA A 36 -0.77 -18.42 -12.90
CA ALA A 36 -1.33 -17.71 -14.05
C ALA A 36 -2.78 -17.25 -13.82
N ASP A 37 -3.54 -17.96 -13.00
CA ASP A 37 -4.94 -17.62 -12.70
C ASP A 37 -5.05 -16.39 -11.79
N LYS A 38 -3.98 -16.05 -11.06
CA LYS A 38 -3.96 -14.90 -10.16
C LYS A 38 -3.79 -13.61 -10.96
N GLN A 39 -4.68 -12.66 -10.74
CA GLN A 39 -4.64 -11.36 -11.41
C GLN A 39 -4.12 -10.27 -10.46
N ALA A 40 -3.15 -9.51 -10.92
CA ALA A 40 -2.71 -8.30 -10.23
C ALA A 40 -3.68 -7.14 -10.52
N TYR A 41 -3.72 -6.13 -9.66
CA TYR A 41 -4.40 -4.88 -10.00
C TYR A 41 -3.65 -4.16 -11.12
N PRO A 42 -4.35 -3.57 -12.10
CA PRO A 42 -3.73 -2.77 -13.14
C PRO A 42 -2.83 -1.68 -12.54
N GLY A 43 -1.60 -1.62 -13.03
CA GLY A 43 -0.57 -0.67 -12.58
C GLY A 43 0.23 -1.11 -11.34
N ALA A 44 -0.23 -2.10 -10.56
CA ALA A 44 0.50 -2.58 -9.39
C ALA A 44 1.83 -3.25 -9.79
N THR A 45 1.79 -4.06 -10.85
CA THR A 45 2.97 -4.73 -11.41
C THR A 45 4.00 -3.73 -11.94
N SER A 46 3.61 -2.77 -12.79
CA SER A 46 4.56 -1.74 -13.24
C SER A 46 5.09 -0.90 -12.09
N LEU A 47 4.26 -0.58 -11.09
CA LEU A 47 4.72 0.17 -9.94
C LEU A 47 5.81 -0.59 -9.18
N LEU A 48 5.58 -1.86 -8.86
CA LEU A 48 6.58 -2.69 -8.18
C LEU A 48 7.85 -2.90 -9.02
N ARG A 49 7.73 -3.08 -10.33
CA ARG A 49 8.89 -3.13 -11.25
C ARG A 49 9.68 -1.82 -11.23
N ALA A 50 9.00 -0.68 -11.26
CA ALA A 50 9.64 0.63 -11.23
C ALA A 50 10.37 0.87 -9.90
N LEU A 51 9.75 0.50 -8.78
CA LEU A 51 10.39 0.58 -7.46
C LEU A 51 11.58 -0.38 -7.35
N GLY A 52 11.43 -1.59 -7.87
CA GLY A 52 12.46 -2.62 -7.85
C GLY A 52 13.56 -2.44 -8.88
N ALA A 53 13.59 -1.35 -9.66
CA ALA A 53 14.62 -1.08 -10.66
C ALA A 53 15.91 -0.48 -10.04
N SER A 54 15.82 0.14 -8.86
CA SER A 54 16.95 0.72 -8.14
C SER A 54 17.49 -0.24 -7.08
N ASP A 55 18.81 -0.45 -7.05
CA ASP A 55 19.47 -1.25 -6.01
C ASP A 55 19.56 -0.52 -4.66
N GLU A 56 19.19 0.76 -4.61
CA GLU A 56 19.06 1.53 -3.36
C GLU A 56 17.72 1.31 -2.67
N HIS A 57 16.80 0.61 -3.33
CA HIS A 57 15.48 0.28 -2.81
C HIS A 57 15.44 -1.15 -2.29
N ARG A 58 14.66 -1.37 -1.23
CA ARG A 58 14.36 -2.70 -0.69
C ARG A 58 12.86 -2.93 -0.70
N ILE A 59 12.39 -4.02 -1.29
CA ILE A 59 10.98 -4.39 -1.36
C ILE A 59 10.71 -5.56 -0.41
N CYS A 60 9.94 -5.29 0.64
CA CYS A 60 9.52 -6.27 1.65
C CYS A 60 8.02 -6.56 1.49
N ILE A 61 7.68 -7.78 1.08
CA ILE A 61 6.29 -8.22 0.95
C ILE A 61 5.85 -8.92 2.23
N VAL A 62 4.73 -8.49 2.80
CA VAL A 62 4.05 -9.13 3.93
C VAL A 62 2.66 -9.54 3.44
N SER A 63 2.19 -10.74 3.74
CA SER A 63 0.87 -11.20 3.26
C SER A 63 0.14 -11.99 4.32
N GLY A 64 -1.19 -11.81 4.37
CA GLY A 64 -2.09 -12.57 5.22
C GLY A 64 -2.27 -14.03 4.77
N SER A 65 -1.86 -14.36 3.55
CA SER A 65 -1.94 -15.70 2.96
C SER A 65 -1.11 -16.75 3.71
N PRO A 66 -1.54 -18.03 3.72
CA PRO A 66 -0.82 -19.11 4.37
C PRO A 66 0.57 -19.35 3.77
N SER A 67 1.52 -19.76 4.60
CA SER A 67 2.87 -20.13 4.17
C SER A 67 2.93 -21.20 3.08
N GLN A 68 1.91 -22.04 2.95
CA GLN A 68 1.81 -23.09 1.92
C GLN A 68 1.65 -22.50 0.51
N MET A 69 1.12 -21.29 0.38
CA MET A 69 0.96 -20.61 -0.91
C MET A 69 2.26 -19.96 -1.42
N ARG A 70 3.38 -20.10 -0.69
CA ARG A 70 4.64 -19.46 -1.02
C ARG A 70 5.10 -19.72 -2.45
N SER A 71 5.09 -20.97 -2.88
CA SER A 71 5.55 -21.35 -4.22
C SER A 71 4.72 -20.71 -5.31
N VAL A 72 3.39 -20.75 -5.17
CA VAL A 72 2.44 -20.17 -6.15
C VAL A 72 2.57 -18.65 -6.22
N LEU A 73 2.62 -17.99 -5.07
CA LEU A 73 2.72 -16.52 -5.01
C LEU A 73 4.10 -16.03 -5.50
N ALA A 74 5.18 -16.73 -5.14
CA ALA A 74 6.52 -16.42 -5.65
C ALA A 74 6.62 -16.65 -7.16
N ALA A 75 6.03 -17.72 -7.68
CA ALA A 75 5.96 -17.97 -9.12
C ALA A 75 5.17 -16.88 -9.84
N LYS A 76 4.05 -16.41 -9.28
CA LYS A 76 3.29 -15.28 -9.83
C LYS A 76 4.13 -14.01 -9.88
N LEU A 77 4.76 -13.63 -8.77
CA LEU A 77 5.65 -12.46 -8.73
C LEU A 77 6.79 -12.56 -9.77
N ALA A 78 7.36 -13.76 -9.94
CA ALA A 78 8.39 -14.01 -10.95
C ALA A 78 7.88 -13.90 -12.39
N LEU A 79 6.70 -14.47 -12.70
CA LEU A 79 6.04 -14.30 -14.00
C LEU A 79 5.75 -12.82 -14.30
N ASP A 80 5.42 -12.07 -13.27
CA ASP A 80 5.21 -10.64 -13.34
C ASP A 80 6.52 -9.84 -13.29
N GLY A 81 7.69 -10.47 -13.30
CA GLY A 81 8.98 -9.76 -13.26
C GLY A 81 9.19 -8.87 -12.02
N VAL A 82 8.46 -9.13 -10.93
CA VAL A 82 8.57 -8.38 -9.68
C VAL A 82 9.73 -8.94 -8.86
N ARG A 83 10.72 -8.08 -8.60
CA ARG A 83 11.83 -8.36 -7.68
C ARG A 83 11.43 -7.98 -6.25
N TYR A 84 11.82 -8.79 -5.28
CA TYR A 84 11.62 -8.52 -3.85
C TYR A 84 12.78 -9.06 -3.03
N ASP A 85 13.03 -8.44 -1.88
CA ASP A 85 14.12 -8.78 -0.96
C ASP A 85 13.67 -9.64 0.22
N GLU A 86 12.40 -9.50 0.59
CA GLU A 86 11.81 -10.22 1.71
C GLU A 86 10.36 -10.60 1.39
N PHE A 87 9.96 -11.81 1.76
CA PHE A 87 8.60 -12.29 1.57
C PHE A 87 8.09 -13.07 2.78
N VAL A 88 7.22 -12.43 3.57
CA VAL A 88 6.66 -12.96 4.81
C VAL A 88 5.21 -13.42 4.60
N LEU A 89 4.92 -14.63 5.05
CA LEU A 89 3.61 -15.28 4.94
C LEU A 89 3.13 -15.79 6.29
N LYS A 90 1.81 -15.91 6.43
CA LYS A 90 1.18 -16.28 7.71
C LYS A 90 1.29 -17.77 7.98
N ASN A 91 1.86 -18.13 9.14
CA ASN A 91 1.96 -19.53 9.54
C ASN A 91 0.68 -20.02 10.23
N ASN A 92 -0.38 -20.23 9.42
CA ASN A 92 -1.68 -20.66 9.91
C ASN A 92 -1.68 -22.09 10.48
N LEU A 93 -0.84 -23.00 9.95
CA LEU A 93 -0.73 -24.39 10.44
C LEU A 93 -0.33 -24.46 11.91
N ARG A 94 0.70 -23.69 12.29
CA ARG A 94 1.17 -23.63 13.68
C ARG A 94 0.08 -23.13 14.63
N ASN A 95 -0.72 -22.17 14.18
CA ASN A 95 -1.85 -21.64 14.96
C ASN A 95 -2.97 -22.65 15.11
N ILE A 96 -3.29 -23.42 14.08
CA ILE A 96 -4.27 -24.52 14.15
C ILE A 96 -3.80 -25.60 15.13
N ALA A 97 -2.54 -26.05 15.01
CA ALA A 97 -1.96 -27.07 15.89
C ALA A 97 -1.97 -26.65 17.37
N ARG A 98 -1.94 -25.35 17.65
CA ARG A 98 -2.01 -24.78 19.01
C ARG A 98 -3.44 -24.44 19.47
N GLY A 99 -4.47 -24.79 18.70
CA GLY A 99 -5.87 -24.47 19.01
C GLY A 99 -6.21 -22.97 18.89
N ARG A 100 -5.38 -22.18 18.22
CA ARG A 100 -5.47 -20.70 18.15
C ARG A 100 -6.31 -20.22 16.96
N PHE A 101 -7.56 -20.66 16.87
CA PHE A 101 -8.44 -20.30 15.76
C PHE A 101 -8.70 -18.79 15.61
N ARG A 102 -8.56 -18.01 16.70
CA ARG A 102 -8.63 -16.53 16.66
C ARG A 102 -7.48 -15.91 15.87
N ALA A 103 -6.25 -16.43 15.98
CA ALA A 103 -5.07 -15.88 15.31
C ALA A 103 -5.16 -16.00 13.78
N LEU A 104 -5.91 -16.98 13.27
CA LEU A 104 -6.17 -17.14 11.85
C LEU A 104 -6.85 -15.90 11.26
N ARG A 105 -7.71 -15.25 12.03
CA ARG A 105 -8.53 -14.09 11.59
C ARG A 105 -8.00 -12.74 12.06
N ALA A 106 -7.10 -12.73 13.03
CA ALA A 106 -6.50 -11.52 13.55
C ALA A 106 -5.40 -11.04 12.58
N GLN A 107 -5.52 -9.81 12.08
CA GLN A 107 -4.52 -9.22 11.18
C GLN A 107 -3.50 -8.37 11.93
N ILE A 108 -3.94 -7.56 12.90
CA ILE A 108 -3.05 -6.71 13.69
C ILE A 108 -1.97 -7.53 14.44
N PRO A 109 -2.32 -8.60 15.19
CA PRO A 109 -1.34 -9.43 15.89
C PRO A 109 -0.42 -10.26 14.98
N TYR A 110 -0.63 -10.21 13.66
CA TYR A 110 0.20 -10.90 12.67
C TYR A 110 1.09 -9.92 11.88
N LYS A 111 0.48 -8.92 11.22
CA LYS A 111 1.22 -7.97 10.36
C LYS A 111 2.14 -7.07 11.18
N LEU A 112 1.70 -6.54 12.33
CA LEU A 112 2.52 -5.63 13.14
C LEU A 112 3.85 -6.27 13.59
N PRO A 113 3.87 -7.46 14.23
CA PRO A 113 5.13 -8.10 14.59
C PRO A 113 5.99 -8.42 13.36
N ALA A 114 5.40 -8.83 12.24
CA ALA A 114 6.17 -9.08 11.01
C ALA A 114 6.91 -7.82 10.51
N LEU A 115 6.26 -6.65 10.52
CA LEU A 115 6.88 -5.37 10.14
C LEU A 115 8.02 -4.98 11.11
N LEU A 116 7.81 -5.17 12.41
CA LEU A 116 8.81 -4.86 13.44
C LEU A 116 10.00 -5.83 13.39
N GLU A 117 9.76 -7.13 13.19
CA GLU A 117 10.79 -8.16 13.03
C GLU A 117 11.63 -7.91 11.78
N SER A 118 10.98 -7.65 10.64
CA SER A 118 11.65 -7.30 9.37
C SER A 118 12.55 -6.06 9.53
N ARG A 119 12.05 -5.01 10.20
CA ARG A 119 12.86 -3.81 10.47
C ARG A 119 14.01 -4.08 11.43
N ALA A 120 13.78 -4.84 12.49
CA ALA A 120 14.83 -5.17 13.45
C ALA A 120 15.92 -6.08 12.83
N GLY A 121 15.58 -6.84 11.78
CA GLY A 121 16.50 -7.71 11.05
C GLY A 121 17.15 -7.09 9.81
N SER A 122 16.83 -5.83 9.47
CA SER A 122 17.34 -5.16 8.27
C SER A 122 18.18 -3.93 8.64
N PRO A 123 19.18 -3.54 7.80
CA PRO A 123 19.86 -2.26 7.99
C PRO A 123 18.85 -1.11 7.98
N PRO A 124 19.00 -0.10 8.86
CA PRO A 124 18.07 1.01 8.93
C PRO A 124 18.10 1.81 7.62
N ALA A 125 16.92 2.03 7.05
CA ALA A 125 16.72 2.96 5.94
C ALA A 125 16.19 4.30 6.46
N PRO A 126 16.57 5.44 5.83
CA PRO A 126 16.06 6.75 6.19
C PRO A 126 14.58 6.92 5.80
N HIS A 127 14.10 6.21 4.77
CA HIS A 127 12.73 6.32 4.28
C HIS A 127 12.03 4.97 4.19
N GLU A 128 10.77 4.93 4.59
CA GLU A 128 9.86 3.81 4.36
C GLU A 128 8.53 4.28 3.75
N THR A 129 8.03 3.49 2.80
CA THR A 129 6.65 3.63 2.28
C THR A 129 5.90 2.32 2.44
N LEU A 130 4.69 2.39 2.97
CA LEU A 130 3.85 1.24 3.29
C LEU A 130 2.65 1.19 2.33
N PHE A 131 2.36 0.05 1.74
CA PHE A 131 1.23 -0.19 0.83
C PHE A 131 0.32 -1.27 1.38
N GLY A 132 -0.97 -0.98 1.51
CA GLY A 132 -1.97 -1.94 1.95
C GLY A 132 -3.36 -1.61 1.40
N ASP A 133 -4.40 -2.19 1.99
CA ASP A 133 -5.78 -2.08 1.51
C ASP A 133 -6.79 -1.64 2.58
N ASP A 134 -8.04 -1.40 2.14
CA ASP A 134 -9.17 -0.97 2.97
C ASP A 134 -10.08 -2.12 3.46
N ALA A 135 -9.82 -3.35 3.04
CA ALA A 135 -10.51 -4.53 3.52
C ALA A 135 -9.89 -5.06 4.82
N GLU A 136 -8.58 -4.87 5.00
CA GLU A 136 -7.86 -5.21 6.22
C GLU A 136 -7.72 -4.03 7.20
N ALA A 137 -6.94 -4.23 8.27
CA ALA A 137 -6.71 -3.21 9.31
C ALA A 137 -5.44 -2.40 9.01
N ASP A 138 -5.03 -2.30 7.75
CA ASP A 138 -3.70 -1.84 7.34
C ASP A 138 -3.46 -0.39 7.71
N ALA A 139 -4.48 0.47 7.59
CA ALA A 139 -4.40 1.84 8.10
C ALA A 139 -4.01 1.91 9.59
N ILE A 140 -4.64 1.07 10.43
CA ILE A 140 -4.36 1.01 11.86
C ILE A 140 -2.95 0.45 12.10
N ILE A 141 -2.59 -0.64 11.42
CA ILE A 141 -1.31 -1.35 11.58
C ILE A 141 -0.15 -0.43 11.20
N TYR A 142 -0.24 0.24 10.06
CA TYR A 142 0.83 1.07 9.51
C TYR A 142 1.00 2.38 10.29
N CYS A 143 -0.09 3.01 10.72
CA CYS A 143 0.02 4.16 11.61
C CYS A 143 0.60 3.74 12.96
N LEU A 144 0.15 2.63 13.56
CA LEU A 144 0.68 2.15 14.84
C LEU A 144 2.17 1.82 14.73
N TYR A 145 2.57 1.15 13.65
CA TYR A 145 3.97 0.88 13.36
C TYR A 145 4.79 2.17 13.32
N ALA A 146 4.37 3.16 12.54
CA ALA A 146 5.09 4.43 12.42
C ALA A 146 5.16 5.21 13.74
N ASP A 147 4.09 5.18 14.54
CA ASP A 147 4.01 5.89 15.81
C ASP A 147 4.83 5.19 16.92
N LEU A 148 4.99 3.86 16.84
CA LEU A 148 5.93 3.09 17.68
C LEU A 148 7.39 3.38 17.31
N LEU A 149 7.69 3.65 16.04
CA LEU A 149 9.06 3.97 15.59
C LEU A 149 9.46 5.40 15.98
N THR A 150 8.51 6.32 16.02
CA THR A 150 8.74 7.71 16.47
C THR A 150 8.63 7.89 17.97
N GLY A 151 8.11 6.89 18.69
CA GLY A 151 7.93 6.94 20.15
C GLY A 151 6.65 7.66 20.60
N ARG A 152 5.77 8.04 19.67
CA ARG A 152 4.44 8.59 19.96
C ARG A 152 3.54 7.59 20.71
N VAL A 153 3.72 6.30 20.43
CA VAL A 153 3.10 5.21 21.20
C VAL A 153 4.16 4.55 22.09
N PRO A 154 4.05 4.68 23.43
CA PRO A 154 4.90 3.96 24.36
C PRO A 154 4.72 2.44 24.27
N ILE A 155 5.77 1.68 24.57
CA ILE A 155 5.73 0.21 24.56
C ILE A 155 4.69 -0.34 25.56
N GLY A 156 4.43 0.36 26.67
CA GLY A 156 3.38 -0.04 27.63
C GLY A 156 1.98 0.01 27.03
N ASP A 157 1.71 0.98 26.16
CA ASP A 157 0.42 1.06 25.44
C ASP A 157 0.30 -0.02 24.37
N LEU A 158 1.42 -0.46 23.78
CA LEU A 158 1.42 -1.53 22.78
C LEU A 158 0.85 -2.84 23.35
N GLU A 159 1.16 -3.19 24.59
CA GLU A 159 0.58 -4.37 25.25
C GLU A 159 -0.94 -4.27 25.36
N ARG A 160 -1.45 -3.11 25.79
CA ARG A 160 -2.89 -2.83 25.88
C ARG A 160 -3.57 -2.92 24.51
N ILE A 161 -2.97 -2.34 23.47
CA ILE A 161 -3.48 -2.34 22.11
C ILE A 161 -3.53 -3.78 21.55
N LEU A 162 -2.48 -4.56 21.74
CA LEU A 162 -2.46 -5.97 21.31
C LEU A 162 -3.46 -6.82 22.09
N GLY A 163 -3.67 -6.53 23.38
CA GLY A 163 -4.74 -7.12 24.18
C GLY A 163 -6.13 -6.85 23.60
N ALA A 164 -6.43 -5.60 23.22
CA ALA A 164 -7.67 -5.23 22.55
C ALA A 164 -7.82 -5.95 21.20
N ALA A 165 -6.72 -6.10 20.46
CA ALA A 165 -6.65 -6.85 19.20
C ALA A 165 -6.74 -8.38 19.38
N ARG A 166 -6.92 -8.85 20.63
CA ARG A 166 -7.04 -10.26 21.01
C ARG A 166 -5.81 -11.11 20.65
N ALA A 167 -4.62 -10.50 20.70
CA ALA A 167 -3.34 -11.20 20.55
C ALA A 167 -3.13 -12.22 21.68
N TYR A 168 -2.43 -13.32 21.39
CA TYR A 168 -2.05 -14.28 22.42
C TYR A 168 -0.84 -13.77 23.23
N PRO A 169 -0.68 -14.16 24.51
CA PRO A 169 0.41 -13.64 25.35
C PRO A 169 1.83 -13.80 24.77
N ASP A 170 2.10 -14.90 24.06
CA ASP A 170 3.40 -15.09 23.40
C ASP A 170 3.57 -14.24 22.13
N GLU A 171 2.48 -13.91 21.43
CA GLU A 171 2.50 -12.94 20.33
C GLU A 171 2.74 -11.53 20.86
N ILE A 172 2.13 -11.17 22.00
CA ILE A 172 2.37 -9.90 22.69
C ILE A 172 3.85 -9.80 23.06
N ALA A 173 4.39 -10.78 23.79
CA ALA A 173 5.78 -10.78 24.22
C ALA A 173 6.76 -10.65 23.03
N ARG A 174 6.52 -11.40 21.95
CA ARG A 174 7.29 -11.32 20.70
C ARG A 174 7.20 -9.93 20.06
N THR A 175 6.01 -9.36 19.98
CA THR A 175 5.80 -8.04 19.37
C THR A 175 6.51 -6.95 20.18
N LEU A 176 6.43 -7.01 21.51
CA LEU A 176 7.12 -6.09 22.40
C LEU A 176 8.65 -6.19 22.25
N ASP A 177 9.21 -7.40 22.17
CA ASP A 177 10.63 -7.61 21.91
C ASP A 177 11.06 -7.03 20.55
N ALA A 178 10.32 -7.34 19.49
CA ALA A 178 10.58 -6.78 18.15
C ALA A 178 10.49 -5.25 18.16
N ALA A 179 9.52 -4.67 18.87
CA ALA A 179 9.36 -3.22 19.00
C ALA A 179 10.53 -2.54 19.72
N ARG A 180 11.17 -3.23 20.69
CA ARG A 180 12.36 -2.73 21.38
C ARG A 180 13.60 -2.76 20.48
N ARG A 181 13.76 -3.80 19.67
CA ARG A 181 14.92 -3.98 18.78
C ARG A 181 14.83 -3.16 17.49
N ALA A 182 13.62 -2.86 17.01
CA ALA A 182 13.44 -2.10 15.78
C ALA A 182 14.04 -0.68 15.92
N ALA A 183 14.90 -0.32 14.97
CA ALA A 183 15.53 1.00 14.92
C ALA A 183 14.47 2.12 14.93
N LYS A 184 14.63 3.11 15.80
CA LYS A 184 13.67 4.22 15.95
C LYS A 184 13.95 5.34 14.95
N GLY A 185 12.93 6.17 14.70
CA GLY A 185 13.01 7.36 13.85
C GLY A 185 11.75 7.63 13.04
N PRO A 186 11.58 8.87 12.54
CA PRO A 186 10.46 9.28 11.69
C PRO A 186 10.67 8.85 10.23
N VAL A 187 10.83 7.53 10.02
CA VAL A 187 11.21 6.98 8.70
C VAL A 187 10.02 6.77 7.76
N VAL A 188 8.82 6.55 8.30
CA VAL A 188 7.63 6.28 7.48
C VAL A 188 7.13 7.60 6.92
N GLY A 189 7.47 7.89 5.66
CA GLY A 189 7.06 9.11 4.97
C GLY A 189 5.66 9.01 4.37
N ARG A 190 5.27 7.80 3.94
CA ARG A 190 4.00 7.59 3.23
C ARG A 190 3.36 6.24 3.55
N ILE A 191 2.04 6.27 3.72
CA ILE A 191 1.19 5.08 3.82
C ILE A 191 0.15 5.17 2.71
N VAL A 192 0.18 4.27 1.74
CA VAL A 192 -0.77 4.22 0.63
C VAL A 192 -1.78 3.10 0.90
N ILE A 193 -3.06 3.45 0.97
CA ILE A 193 -4.14 2.48 1.17
C ILE A 193 -4.98 2.39 -0.11
N HIS A 194 -4.93 1.25 -0.79
CA HIS A 194 -5.74 0.99 -1.97
C HIS A 194 -7.18 0.69 -1.58
N LEU A 195 -8.12 1.42 -2.17
CA LEU A 195 -9.56 1.34 -1.91
C LEU A 195 -10.23 0.38 -2.89
N ASP A 196 -10.06 -0.92 -2.68
CA ASP A 196 -10.55 -1.97 -3.58
C ASP A 196 -12.06 -1.86 -3.85
N ARG A 197 -12.85 -1.60 -2.80
CA ARG A 197 -14.32 -1.51 -2.88
C ARG A 197 -14.85 -0.08 -3.02
N ARG A 198 -14.02 0.86 -3.46
CA ARG A 198 -14.34 2.31 -3.50
C ARG A 198 -14.87 2.81 -2.15
N SER A 199 -14.29 2.34 -1.05
CA SER A 199 -14.70 2.79 0.27
C SER A 199 -14.63 4.32 0.37
N PRO A 200 -15.50 4.95 1.17
CA PRO A 200 -15.43 6.39 1.39
C PRO A 200 -14.03 6.78 1.89
N THR A 201 -13.49 7.89 1.38
CA THR A 201 -12.19 8.41 1.81
C THR A 201 -12.27 9.19 3.12
N MET A 202 -13.46 9.64 3.51
CA MET A 202 -13.69 10.48 4.71
C MET A 202 -13.19 9.84 6.02
N PRO A 203 -13.43 8.55 6.32
CA PRO A 203 -12.95 7.93 7.54
C PRO A 203 -11.43 7.95 7.69
N PHE A 204 -10.69 7.99 6.58
CA PHE A 204 -9.23 8.00 6.58
C PHE A 204 -8.62 9.36 6.95
N ARG A 205 -9.41 10.43 6.99
CA ARG A 205 -8.94 11.77 7.43
C ARG A 205 -8.28 11.73 8.80
N ARG A 206 -8.84 10.92 9.71
CA ARG A 206 -8.36 10.77 11.09
C ARG A 206 -6.89 10.33 11.19
N TYR A 207 -6.37 9.62 10.18
CA TYR A 207 -4.99 9.11 10.18
C TYR A 207 -3.93 10.13 9.72
N GLY A 208 -4.32 11.37 9.44
CA GLY A 208 -3.40 12.44 9.04
C GLY A 208 -2.98 12.42 7.57
N SER A 209 -1.95 13.22 7.25
CA SER A 209 -1.52 13.47 5.87
C SER A 209 -0.59 12.39 5.31
N ARG A 210 0.17 11.71 6.18
CA ARG A 210 1.00 10.54 5.88
C ARG A 210 0.23 9.40 5.22
N LEU A 211 -1.02 9.16 5.63
CA LEU A 211 -1.87 8.13 5.03
C LEU A 211 -2.69 8.70 3.87
N VAL A 212 -2.48 8.16 2.67
CA VAL A 212 -3.15 8.58 1.44
C VAL A 212 -4.00 7.42 0.89
N PRO A 213 -5.33 7.52 0.95
CA PRO A 213 -6.21 6.55 0.32
C PRO A 213 -6.28 6.79 -1.20
N VAL A 214 -6.08 5.74 -1.98
CA VAL A 214 -6.02 5.75 -3.45
C VAL A 214 -7.02 4.76 -4.05
N PHE A 215 -7.67 5.12 -5.15
CA PHE A 215 -8.59 4.25 -5.87
C PHE A 215 -7.89 3.36 -6.90
N ASN A 216 -6.68 3.75 -7.33
CA ASN A 216 -5.91 3.01 -8.31
C ASN A 216 -4.40 3.29 -8.20
N TYR A 217 -3.61 2.47 -8.89
CA TYR A 217 -2.15 2.53 -8.82
C TYR A 217 -1.52 3.71 -9.55
N PHE A 218 -2.25 4.36 -10.46
CA PHE A 218 -1.81 5.65 -11.00
C PHE A 218 -1.79 6.72 -9.91
N GLN A 219 -2.80 6.77 -9.02
CA GLN A 219 -2.77 7.67 -7.86
C GLN A 219 -1.61 7.36 -6.91
N ALA A 220 -1.31 6.08 -6.67
CA ALA A 220 -0.14 5.69 -5.88
C ALA A 220 1.17 6.19 -6.52
N ALA A 221 1.33 6.00 -7.84
CA ALA A 221 2.49 6.47 -8.58
C ALA A 221 2.65 8.00 -8.54
N LEU A 222 1.55 8.76 -8.63
CA LEU A 222 1.56 10.22 -8.50
C LEU A 222 2.08 10.69 -7.13
N VAL A 223 1.67 10.01 -6.06
CA VAL A 223 2.14 10.32 -4.70
C VAL A 223 3.64 10.04 -4.58
N LEU A 224 4.12 8.93 -5.13
CA LEU A 224 5.55 8.62 -5.13
C LEU A 224 6.38 9.56 -6.01
N TYR A 225 5.83 10.07 -7.10
CA TYR A 225 6.46 11.13 -7.90
C TYR A 225 6.54 12.44 -7.11
N ALA A 226 5.48 12.81 -6.39
CA ALA A 226 5.51 13.97 -5.49
C ALA A 226 6.58 13.84 -4.40
N ASP A 227 6.80 12.61 -3.91
CA ASP A 227 7.83 12.28 -2.91
C ASP A 227 9.24 12.14 -3.53
N GLY A 228 9.41 12.33 -4.85
CA GLY A 228 10.69 12.21 -5.55
C GLY A 228 11.21 10.78 -5.71
N VAL A 229 10.37 9.78 -5.43
CA VAL A 229 10.71 8.34 -5.51
C VAL A 229 10.62 7.82 -6.94
N LEU A 230 9.67 8.34 -7.72
CA LEU A 230 9.49 7.99 -9.14
C LEU A 230 9.77 9.21 -10.03
N SER A 231 10.29 8.95 -11.22
CA SER A 231 10.33 9.91 -12.32
C SER A 231 8.98 10.00 -13.04
N ALA A 232 8.73 11.09 -13.78
CA ALA A 232 7.54 11.20 -14.62
C ALA A 232 7.43 10.04 -15.61
N ARG A 233 8.56 9.61 -16.20
CA ARG A 233 8.61 8.47 -17.11
C ARG A 233 8.06 7.20 -16.46
N GLN A 234 8.46 6.89 -15.23
CA GLN A 234 7.96 5.70 -14.52
C GLN A 234 6.46 5.82 -14.21
N VAL A 235 5.98 7.00 -13.80
CA VAL A 235 4.54 7.23 -13.56
C VAL A 235 3.73 7.05 -14.85
N LEU A 236 4.24 7.57 -15.96
CA LEU A 236 3.63 7.44 -17.27
C LEU A 236 3.57 5.97 -17.74
N PHE A 237 4.60 5.16 -17.49
CA PHE A 237 4.54 3.73 -17.77
C PHE A 237 3.46 3.00 -16.97
N VAL A 238 3.27 3.36 -15.68
CA VAL A 238 2.15 2.82 -14.88
C VAL A 238 0.81 3.21 -15.51
N ALA A 239 0.65 4.47 -15.94
CA ALA A 239 -0.56 4.93 -16.62
C ALA A 239 -0.83 4.15 -17.92
N LEU A 240 0.20 3.91 -18.73
CA LEU A 240 0.09 3.20 -20.01
C LEU A 240 -0.27 1.72 -19.81
N GLU A 241 0.33 1.02 -18.84
CA GLU A 241 -0.07 -0.36 -18.49
C GLU A 241 -1.54 -0.43 -18.07
N MET A 242 -2.00 0.55 -17.29
CA MET A 242 -3.40 0.61 -16.88
C MET A 242 -4.35 0.81 -18.07
N ILE A 243 -3.98 1.63 -19.05
CA ILE A 243 -4.76 1.81 -20.29
C ILE A 243 -4.74 0.52 -21.14
N ASP A 244 -3.57 -0.09 -21.28
CA ASP A 244 -3.38 -1.33 -22.06
C ASP A 244 -4.21 -2.50 -21.49
N SER A 245 -4.40 -2.54 -20.16
CA SER A 245 -5.28 -3.51 -19.51
C SER A 245 -6.76 -3.41 -19.93
N ARG A 246 -7.14 -2.37 -20.70
CA ARG A 246 -8.51 -2.04 -21.15
C ARG A 246 -9.52 -1.77 -20.04
N GLN A 247 -9.06 -1.67 -18.78
CA GLN A 247 -9.90 -1.36 -17.62
C GLN A 247 -9.93 0.13 -17.28
N PHE A 248 -9.01 0.91 -17.87
CA PHE A 248 -8.90 2.34 -17.68
C PHE A 248 -8.76 3.03 -19.03
N ASP A 249 -9.26 4.25 -19.10
CA ASP A 249 -9.02 5.17 -20.20
C ASP A 249 -8.32 6.43 -19.69
N LEU A 250 -7.81 7.24 -20.61
CA LEU A 250 -7.08 8.46 -20.29
C LEU A 250 -7.91 9.47 -19.47
N SER A 251 -9.23 9.57 -19.72
CA SER A 251 -10.11 10.48 -18.98
C SER A 251 -10.31 10.01 -17.54
N THR A 252 -10.37 8.70 -17.33
CA THR A 252 -10.41 8.09 -15.99
C THR A 252 -9.11 8.39 -15.22
N LEU A 253 -7.94 8.28 -15.86
CA LEU A 253 -6.66 8.63 -15.22
C LEU A 253 -6.54 10.13 -14.93
N ALA A 254 -6.96 11.00 -15.87
CA ALA A 254 -7.00 12.44 -15.64
C ALA A 254 -7.91 12.81 -14.45
N THR A 255 -9.05 12.13 -14.32
CA THR A 255 -9.96 12.28 -13.16
C THR A 255 -9.30 11.81 -11.87
N SER A 256 -8.51 10.73 -11.93
CA SER A 256 -7.78 10.21 -10.78
C SER A 256 -6.71 11.18 -10.28
N MET A 257 -5.99 11.84 -11.19
CA MET A 257 -5.05 12.92 -10.83
C MET A 257 -5.80 14.11 -10.20
N GLN A 258 -6.86 14.58 -10.85
CA GLN A 258 -7.67 15.70 -10.37
C GLN A 258 -8.23 15.43 -8.97
N ASP A 259 -8.66 14.20 -8.70
CA ASP A 259 -9.18 13.80 -7.39
C ASP A 259 -8.12 13.92 -6.28
N LEU A 260 -6.85 13.55 -6.52
CA LEU A 260 -5.79 13.76 -5.53
C LEU A 260 -5.57 15.25 -5.26
N VAL A 261 -5.54 16.08 -6.29
CA VAL A 261 -5.37 17.54 -6.15
C VAL A 261 -6.54 18.16 -5.39
N ARG A 262 -7.78 17.81 -5.76
CA ARG A 262 -9.00 18.26 -5.07
C ARG A 262 -8.99 17.87 -3.59
N ARG A 263 -8.52 16.67 -3.29
CA ARG A 263 -8.37 16.17 -1.92
C ARG A 263 -7.13 16.76 -1.23
N GLY A 264 -6.28 17.58 -1.86
CA GLY A 264 -5.05 18.06 -1.21
C GLY A 264 -4.07 16.95 -0.88
N ARG A 265 -4.08 15.86 -1.65
CA ARG A 265 -3.15 14.72 -1.53
C ARG A 265 -2.02 14.78 -2.56
N LEU A 266 -2.13 15.68 -3.52
CA LEU A 266 -1.12 16.01 -4.53
C LEU A 266 -1.15 17.51 -4.73
N ASP A 267 0.02 18.16 -4.73
CA ASP A 267 0.10 19.58 -5.05
C ASP A 267 -0.24 19.81 -6.53
N ARG A 268 -0.96 20.89 -6.82
CA ARG A 268 -1.34 21.27 -8.18
C ARG A 268 -0.10 21.51 -9.05
N GLU A 269 0.94 22.12 -8.52
CA GLU A 269 2.18 22.41 -9.24
C GLU A 269 2.91 21.12 -9.62
N ILE A 270 2.92 20.13 -8.74
CA ILE A 270 3.49 18.79 -9.02
C ILE A 270 2.68 18.09 -10.12
N ALA A 271 1.35 18.19 -10.08
CA ALA A 271 0.49 17.62 -11.13
C ALA A 271 0.71 18.30 -12.50
N LEU A 272 0.90 19.62 -12.52
CA LEU A 272 1.23 20.38 -13.74
C LEU A 272 2.60 20.00 -14.29
N ARG A 273 3.61 19.86 -13.42
CA ARG A 273 4.96 19.43 -13.79
C ARG A 273 4.95 18.07 -14.49
N LEU A 274 4.20 17.09 -13.97
CA LEU A 274 4.06 15.80 -14.64
C LEU A 274 3.46 15.94 -16.05
N ALA A 275 2.45 16.82 -16.22
CA ALA A 275 1.85 17.05 -17.53
C ALA A 275 2.82 17.75 -18.49
N GLU A 276 3.69 18.63 -17.99
CA GLU A 276 4.79 19.23 -18.77
C GLU A 276 5.83 18.20 -19.19
N GLU A 277 6.36 17.41 -18.25
CA GLU A 277 7.34 16.34 -18.53
C GLU A 277 6.79 15.30 -19.51
N ALA A 278 5.49 15.00 -19.46
CA ALA A 278 4.83 14.16 -20.46
C ALA A 278 4.88 14.79 -21.86
N GLY A 279 4.62 16.09 -21.98
CA GLY A 279 4.69 16.80 -23.26
C GLY A 279 6.12 16.82 -23.84
N GLU A 280 7.13 17.03 -22.99
CA GLU A 280 8.54 16.99 -23.39
C GLU A 280 8.96 15.59 -23.84
N ALA A 281 8.53 14.54 -23.12
CA ALA A 281 8.77 13.16 -23.52
C ALA A 281 8.18 12.86 -24.92
N ALA A 282 7.00 13.40 -25.24
CA ALA A 282 6.39 13.31 -26.56
C ALA A 282 7.29 13.93 -27.65
N ALA A 283 7.74 15.16 -27.42
CA ALA A 283 8.57 15.92 -28.36
C ALA A 283 9.93 15.26 -28.61
N SER A 284 10.47 14.54 -27.61
CA SER A 284 11.74 13.82 -27.70
C SER A 284 11.67 12.46 -28.41
N GLY A 285 10.48 12.01 -28.83
CA GLY A 285 10.31 10.72 -29.51
C GLY A 285 10.40 9.48 -28.61
N ALA A 286 10.26 9.64 -27.29
CA ALA A 286 10.49 8.59 -26.30
C ALA A 286 9.55 7.35 -26.40
N LEU A 287 8.56 7.36 -27.29
CA LEU A 287 7.62 6.25 -27.53
C LEU A 287 7.19 6.14 -29.01
N ALA A 288 8.07 6.40 -29.97
CA ALA A 288 7.74 6.32 -31.40
C ALA A 288 7.31 4.92 -31.94
N GLU A 289 7.03 3.94 -31.09
CA GLU A 289 6.87 2.51 -31.47
C GLU A 289 5.60 1.83 -30.93
N ARG A 290 4.67 2.54 -30.27
CA ARG A 290 3.42 1.96 -29.72
C ARG A 290 2.17 2.68 -30.23
N ASP A 291 1.74 2.32 -31.44
CA ASP A 291 0.58 2.90 -32.13
C ASP A 291 -0.77 2.63 -31.41
N ASP A 292 -0.79 1.68 -30.47
CA ASP A 292 -1.98 1.25 -29.71
C ASP A 292 -2.26 2.10 -28.47
N LEU A 293 -1.37 3.03 -28.12
CA LEU A 293 -1.47 3.87 -26.93
C LEU A 293 -1.65 5.35 -27.27
N PRO A 294 -2.33 6.14 -26.41
CA PRO A 294 -2.45 7.58 -26.63
C PRO A 294 -1.06 8.23 -26.66
N PRO A 295 -0.77 9.11 -27.64
CA PRO A 295 0.45 9.89 -27.66
C PRO A 295 0.62 10.68 -26.35
N PHE A 296 1.86 10.84 -25.90
CA PHE A 296 2.15 11.60 -24.68
C PHE A 296 1.67 13.05 -24.73
N GLU A 297 1.60 13.67 -25.91
CA GLU A 297 1.01 15.00 -26.10
C GLU A 297 -0.49 15.02 -25.75
N THR A 298 -1.23 13.97 -26.15
CA THR A 298 -2.63 13.79 -25.78
C THR A 298 -2.78 13.61 -24.28
N ILE A 299 -1.88 12.83 -23.64
CA ILE A 299 -1.86 12.65 -22.18
C ILE A 299 -1.65 13.99 -21.47
N SER A 300 -0.62 14.74 -21.88
CA SER A 300 -0.30 16.08 -21.36
C SER A 300 -1.51 17.02 -21.47
N THR A 301 -2.12 17.09 -22.65
CA THR A 301 -3.28 17.96 -22.93
C THR A 301 -4.45 17.60 -22.02
N ARG A 302 -4.80 16.31 -21.92
CA ARG A 302 -5.91 15.85 -21.06
C ARG A 302 -5.68 16.14 -19.60
N PHE A 303 -4.46 15.94 -19.09
CA PHE A 303 -4.13 16.26 -17.71
C PHE A 303 -4.24 17.75 -17.43
N ARG A 304 -3.70 18.61 -18.30
CA ARG A 304 -3.82 20.07 -18.17
C ARG A 304 -5.27 20.55 -18.24
N GLU A 305 -6.06 20.07 -19.20
CA GLU A 305 -7.48 20.38 -19.33
C GLU A 305 -8.23 20.04 -18.03
N ARG A 306 -7.99 18.85 -17.49
CA ARG A 306 -8.65 18.39 -16.27
C ARG A 306 -8.22 19.20 -15.06
N LEU A 307 -6.95 19.58 -14.94
CA LEU A 307 -6.48 20.45 -13.85
C LEU A 307 -7.05 21.88 -13.96
N ARG A 308 -7.26 22.41 -15.18
CA ARG A 308 -7.90 23.72 -15.38
C ARG A 308 -9.36 23.75 -14.89
N GLN A 309 -10.08 22.64 -15.06
CA GLN A 309 -11.48 22.52 -14.60
C GLN A 309 -11.66 22.62 -13.07
N LEU A 310 -10.60 22.43 -12.27
CA LEU A 310 -10.66 22.66 -10.82
C LEU A 310 -10.82 24.14 -10.44
N GLY A 311 -10.49 25.06 -11.35
CA GLY A 311 -10.54 26.50 -11.09
C GLY A 311 -9.59 26.93 -9.96
N ALA A 312 -10.08 27.80 -9.07
CA ALA A 312 -9.36 28.31 -7.90
C ALA A 312 -9.73 27.58 -6.60
N ALA A 313 -10.41 26.42 -6.68
CA ALA A 313 -10.78 25.66 -5.49
C ALA A 313 -9.50 25.20 -4.76
N GLY A 314 -9.31 25.70 -3.53
CA GLY A 314 -8.21 25.28 -2.66
C GLY A 314 -8.37 23.82 -2.23
N PRO A 315 -7.25 23.14 -1.92
CA PRO A 315 -7.30 21.76 -1.43
C PRO A 315 -8.09 21.67 -0.13
N LEU A 316 -8.77 20.54 0.07
CA LEU A 316 -9.38 20.24 1.38
C LEU A 316 -8.27 20.20 2.45
N GLY A 317 -8.42 20.97 3.53
CA GLY A 317 -7.51 20.92 4.68
C GLY A 317 -7.56 19.56 5.39
N TRP A 318 -6.43 19.09 5.91
CA TRP A 318 -6.34 17.83 6.67
C TRP A 318 -6.13 18.11 8.16
N THR A 319 -6.61 17.21 9.01
CA THR A 319 -6.37 17.26 10.46
C THR A 319 -4.88 17.18 10.73
N ASN A 320 -4.43 17.89 11.77
CA ASN A 320 -3.02 17.96 12.14
C ASN A 320 -2.51 16.56 12.50
N GLU A 321 -1.29 16.22 12.07
CA GLU A 321 -0.67 14.91 12.31
C GLU A 321 -0.25 14.70 13.77
N ASP A 322 -0.30 15.73 14.59
CA ASP A 322 0.16 15.70 15.98
C ASP A 322 -0.89 15.17 16.98
N GLU A 323 -2.12 14.93 16.53
CA GLU A 323 -3.15 14.36 17.40
C GLU A 323 -2.91 12.85 17.57
N ALA A 324 -2.75 12.42 18.82
CA ALA A 324 -2.53 11.02 19.14
C ALA A 324 -3.77 10.18 18.79
N LEU A 325 -3.57 9.10 18.03
CA LEU A 325 -4.63 8.15 17.70
C LEU A 325 -4.94 7.25 18.90
N ASP A 326 -6.22 7.12 19.24
CA ASP A 326 -6.67 6.08 20.17
C ASP A 326 -6.74 4.72 19.45
N TYR A 327 -5.62 4.01 19.43
CA TYR A 327 -5.52 2.71 18.79
C TYR A 327 -6.43 1.65 19.41
N VAL A 328 -6.77 1.74 20.70
CA VAL A 328 -7.68 0.76 21.31
C VAL A 328 -9.08 0.96 20.76
N ALA A 329 -9.56 2.21 20.72
CA ALA A 329 -10.85 2.54 20.12
C ALA A 329 -10.90 2.13 18.63
N LEU A 330 -9.84 2.41 17.86
CA LEU A 330 -9.76 2.02 16.44
C LEU A 330 -9.83 0.51 16.24
N VAL A 331 -9.13 -0.27 17.07
CA VAL A 331 -9.18 -1.75 17.05
C VAL A 331 -10.59 -2.26 17.34
N ASP A 332 -11.24 -1.67 18.35
CA ASP A 332 -12.60 -2.04 18.71
C ASP A 332 -13.58 -1.70 17.57
N GLU A 333 -13.53 -0.49 17.00
CA GLU A 333 -14.34 -0.09 15.85
C GLU A 333 -14.18 -1.06 14.67
N GLU A 334 -12.94 -1.43 14.34
CA GLU A 334 -12.63 -2.36 13.25
C GLU A 334 -13.23 -3.75 13.50
N HIS A 335 -13.15 -4.25 14.74
CA HIS A 335 -13.79 -5.51 15.12
C HIS A 335 -15.33 -5.46 15.01
N HIS A 336 -15.95 -4.32 15.33
CA HIS A 336 -17.39 -4.13 15.19
C HIS A 336 -17.79 -4.03 13.71
N GLY A 337 -17.08 -3.24 12.91
CA GLY A 337 -17.31 -3.08 11.48
C GLY A 337 -17.22 -4.41 10.73
N ARG A 338 -16.22 -5.24 11.03
CA ARG A 338 -16.10 -6.59 10.43
C ARG A 338 -17.27 -7.52 10.79
N LYS A 339 -17.80 -7.44 12.01
CA LYS A 339 -18.98 -8.24 12.41
C LYS A 339 -20.22 -7.80 11.64
N VAL A 340 -20.41 -6.49 11.45
CA VAL A 340 -21.55 -5.94 10.70
C VAL A 340 -21.48 -6.31 9.21
N ARG A 341 -20.32 -6.11 8.56
CA ARG A 341 -20.08 -6.51 7.15
C ARG A 341 -20.35 -8.00 6.88
N ARG A 342 -20.15 -8.85 7.90
CA ARG A 342 -20.42 -10.30 7.83
C ARG A 342 -21.87 -10.69 8.02
N ARG A 343 -22.68 -9.88 8.70
CA ARG A 343 -24.11 -10.17 8.92
C ARG A 343 -24.99 -9.70 7.76
N GLY A 344 -24.48 -8.77 6.95
CA GLY A 344 -25.14 -8.27 5.73
C GLY A 344 -24.77 -9.02 4.44
N ARG A 345 -24.03 -10.13 4.56
CA ARG A 345 -23.77 -11.11 3.51
C ARG A 345 -24.37 -12.44 3.96
#